data_AF-A0A8D7BDH4-F1
#
_entry.id   AF-A0A8D7BDH4-F1
#
_cell.length_a   1.000
_cell.length_b   1.000
_cell.length_c   1.000
_cell.angle_alpha   90.00
_cell.angle_beta   90.00
_cell.angle_gamma   90.00
#
_symmetry.space_group_name_H-M   'P 1'
#
loop_
_entity.id
_entity.type
_entity.pdbx_description
1 polymer ?
#
loop_
_entity_poly.entity_id
_entity_poly.type
_entity_poly.pdbx_seq_one_letter_code
_entity_poly.pdbx_strand_id
1 'polypeptide(L)'
;MRSPVARSGFLMMVLVVLGVSGCGRAKTEDAYVTLLYGDEFLLGVRVLGKSIRDTGSTKDMVVLVSDGVSEYAKKLLDADGWIVQHISLLANPNHVRPKRFWGVYTKLKIFNMTDYRKVVYLDADTIVVKSIEDLFKCGKFCANLKHSERLNSGVMVVEPSESTFRDMMSQVNSLYSYTGGDQGFLNSYYSDFPNAHVFEPNLSSDAMNSRPVPVMQRLSTLYNADVGLYMLANKWMVKEEELRVIHYTLGPLKPWDWWTAWLLKPVDVWQNVRKQLGESLPGTGGGRDPHDQLLVKTLCAFPVCLLFLCYYGSFLQIIKDFTNILSRNSICDYARRIYQRFRSGGLPAYSGVGVAPSSFVNPSQQFSGGSHYKLPAYLGAMSVFVCFMAAAVSLGLSFVLVPRQVMPWTGLLLMYEWSFLTFFLIFRCYLNFIHQWGNWTANQTNYNRLDSDSGKGSQRSASGCDVVAWFYWLGMAVLAIVAPSLPCLLGITALFTRLGLMIGGGFVLAAFVTFASEHLAVRAFLKGYEDRPSAKV
;
A
#
# COMPACT_ATOMS: atom_id res chain seq x y z
N MET A 1 26.19 59.79 46.40
CA MET A 1 25.38 58.58 46.11
C MET A 1 24.95 58.60 44.65
N ARG A 2 25.53 57.73 43.81
CA ARG A 2 24.93 57.00 42.68
C ARG A 2 26.06 56.27 41.96
N SER A 3 25.98 54.94 41.95
CA SER A 3 27.03 54.01 41.51
C SER A 3 27.07 53.85 39.97
N PRO A 4 28.21 53.40 39.40
CA PRO A 4 28.29 53.02 38.00
C PRO A 4 28.20 51.49 37.88
N VAL A 5 26.98 50.92 37.90
CA VAL A 5 26.77 49.46 37.74
C VAL A 5 25.92 49.09 36.52
N ALA A 6 25.42 50.08 35.75
CA ALA A 6 24.43 49.82 34.70
C ALA A 6 24.97 49.78 33.25
N ARG A 7 26.25 49.48 33.00
CA ARG A 7 26.79 49.35 31.62
C ARG A 7 27.45 48.02 31.28
N SER A 8 27.70 47.13 32.25
CA SER A 8 28.23 45.77 31.97
C SER A 8 27.17 44.72 31.64
N GLY A 9 25.89 44.97 31.97
CA GLY A 9 24.81 43.98 31.77
C GLY A 9 24.31 43.86 30.33
N PHE A 10 24.44 44.91 29.50
CA PHE A 10 23.90 44.89 28.14
C PHE A 10 24.86 44.26 27.12
N LEU A 11 26.17 44.31 27.36
CA LEU A 11 27.17 43.72 26.45
C LEU A 11 27.25 42.19 26.58
N MET A 12 26.93 41.63 27.76
CA MET A 12 26.86 40.18 27.98
C MET A 12 25.60 39.55 27.36
N MET A 13 24.51 40.30 27.25
CA MET A 13 23.27 39.81 26.62
C MET A 13 23.34 39.77 25.10
N VAL A 14 24.18 40.62 24.48
CA VAL A 14 24.37 40.66 23.02
C VAL A 14 25.34 39.58 22.52
N LEU A 15 26.27 39.10 23.36
CA LEU A 15 27.15 37.96 23.02
C LEU A 15 26.44 36.60 23.09
N VAL A 16 25.34 36.48 23.84
CA VAL A 16 24.50 35.26 23.85
C VAL A 16 23.60 35.18 22.61
N VAL A 17 23.32 36.31 21.95
CA VAL A 17 22.45 36.36 20.75
C VAL A 17 23.24 36.24 19.43
N LEU A 18 24.57 36.42 19.45
CA LEU A 18 25.44 36.27 18.26
C LEU A 18 26.26 34.97 18.24
N GLY A 19 26.00 34.03 19.17
CA GLY A 19 26.68 32.74 19.30
C GLY A 19 25.93 31.53 18.75
N VAL A 20 24.85 31.69 17.97
CA VAL A 20 24.23 30.57 17.23
C VAL A 20 24.94 30.40 15.88
N SER A 21 26.23 30.07 15.95
CA SER A 21 26.98 29.58 14.79
C SER A 21 27.44 28.17 15.15
N GLY A 22 26.74 27.19 14.60
CA GLY A 22 27.12 25.78 14.51
C GLY A 22 27.76 25.19 15.77
N CYS A 23 26.93 24.76 16.73
CA CYS A 23 27.37 23.76 17.69
C CYS A 23 27.52 22.42 16.94
N GLY A 24 28.64 22.26 16.22
CA GLY A 24 29.01 21.00 15.61
C GLY A 24 29.21 20.00 16.74
N ARG A 25 28.30 19.03 16.85
CA ARG A 25 28.43 17.91 17.80
C ARG A 25 29.80 17.27 17.58
N ALA A 26 30.60 17.16 18.64
CA ALA A 26 31.88 16.47 18.56
C ALA A 26 31.64 15.01 18.13
N LYS A 27 32.36 14.58 17.09
CA LYS A 27 32.31 13.22 16.54
C LYS A 27 32.53 12.20 17.66
N THR A 28 31.66 11.20 17.77
CA THR A 28 31.87 10.11 18.74
C THR A 28 32.77 9.02 18.18
N GLU A 29 33.42 8.26 19.06
CA GLU A 29 34.24 7.11 18.63
C GLU A 29 33.41 5.95 18.05
N ASP A 30 32.10 5.91 18.32
CA ASP A 30 31.22 4.86 17.83
C ASP A 30 30.07 5.44 17.00
N ALA A 31 29.59 4.69 16.01
CA ALA A 31 28.48 5.12 15.17
C ALA A 31 27.45 4.02 14.90
N TYR A 32 26.19 4.42 14.79
CA TYR A 32 25.20 3.67 14.03
C TYR A 32 25.39 3.98 12.55
N VAL A 33 25.37 2.95 11.71
CA VAL A 33 25.59 3.10 10.27
C VAL A 33 24.47 2.43 9.50
N THR A 34 23.99 3.08 8.44
CA THR A 34 23.10 2.47 7.46
C THR A 34 23.56 2.83 6.04
N LEU A 35 23.03 2.15 5.04
CA LEU A 35 23.40 2.33 3.64
C LEU A 35 22.17 2.66 2.80
N LEU A 36 22.30 3.69 1.98
CA LEU A 36 21.32 4.11 1.00
C LEU A 36 21.98 4.21 -0.37
N TYR A 37 21.54 3.42 -1.35
CA TYR A 37 22.08 3.46 -2.73
C TYR A 37 21.05 3.89 -3.78
N GLY A 38 19.86 4.28 -3.33
CA GLY A 38 18.75 4.82 -4.12
C GLY A 38 17.67 5.36 -3.19
N ASP A 39 16.82 6.25 -3.69
CA ASP A 39 15.84 6.94 -2.86
C ASP A 39 14.70 6.03 -2.37
N GLU A 40 14.57 4.80 -2.90
CA GLU A 40 13.46 3.91 -2.55
C GLU A 40 13.41 3.52 -1.05
N PHE A 41 14.56 3.54 -0.37
CA PHE A 41 14.70 3.21 1.05
C PHE A 41 14.80 4.45 1.95
N LEU A 42 14.70 5.67 1.38
CA LEU A 42 14.84 6.93 2.11
C LEU A 42 13.94 6.96 3.34
N LEU A 43 12.64 6.70 3.16
CA LEU A 43 11.68 6.69 4.26
C LEU A 43 12.02 5.66 5.36
N GLY A 44 12.57 4.51 4.98
CA GLY A 44 13.10 3.51 5.92
C GLY A 44 14.21 4.08 6.79
N VAL A 45 15.20 4.72 6.17
CA VAL A 45 16.32 5.37 6.87
C VAL A 45 15.85 6.51 7.77
N ARG A 46 14.88 7.33 7.32
CA ARG A 46 14.30 8.40 8.16
C ARG A 46 13.67 7.84 9.44
N VAL A 47 12.85 6.79 9.30
CA VAL A 47 12.20 6.13 10.45
C VAL A 47 13.23 5.45 11.35
N LEU A 48 14.23 4.78 10.79
CA LEU A 48 15.32 4.15 11.54
C LEU A 48 16.05 5.19 12.40
N GLY A 49 16.45 6.32 11.80
CA GLY A 49 17.18 7.39 12.51
C GLY A 49 16.37 8.00 13.64
N LYS A 50 15.07 8.22 13.41
CA LYS A 50 14.16 8.63 14.48
C LYS A 50 14.08 7.58 15.60
N SER A 51 13.92 6.30 15.25
CA SER A 51 13.80 5.23 16.23
C SER A 51 15.03 5.11 17.13
N ILE A 52 16.24 5.32 16.58
CA ILE A 52 17.49 5.37 17.34
C ILE A 52 17.48 6.56 18.31
N ARG A 53 17.14 7.77 17.83
CA ARG A 53 17.08 8.98 18.66
C ARG A 53 16.06 8.88 19.79
N ASP A 54 14.92 8.26 19.54
CA ASP A 54 13.86 8.06 20.54
C ASP A 54 14.34 7.18 21.71
N THR A 55 15.42 6.40 21.55
CA THR A 55 16.05 5.66 22.65
C THR A 55 17.00 6.51 23.51
N GLY A 56 17.23 7.77 23.15
CA GLY A 56 18.14 8.69 23.84
C GLY A 56 19.62 8.49 23.51
N SER A 57 19.95 7.76 22.44
CA SER A 57 21.36 7.49 22.11
C SER A 57 22.15 8.75 21.80
N THR A 58 23.42 8.73 22.22
CA THR A 58 24.36 9.83 22.01
C THR A 58 25.40 9.56 20.93
N LYS A 59 25.33 8.42 20.24
CA LYS A 59 26.29 8.05 19.20
C LYS A 59 26.01 8.77 17.89
N ASP A 60 27.04 8.88 17.07
CA ASP A 60 26.92 9.33 15.69
C ASP A 60 25.94 8.42 14.92
N MET A 61 25.16 9.02 14.03
CA MET A 61 24.32 8.30 13.07
C MET A 61 24.81 8.65 11.68
N VAL A 62 25.44 7.69 11.00
CA VAL A 62 26.03 7.88 9.68
C VAL A 62 25.20 7.14 8.64
N VAL A 63 24.86 7.83 7.56
CA VAL A 63 24.26 7.20 6.38
C VAL A 63 25.26 7.23 5.24
N LEU A 64 25.65 6.05 4.78
CA LEU A 64 26.47 5.89 3.59
C LEU A 64 25.57 6.06 2.37
N VAL A 65 25.84 7.06 1.52
CA VAL A 65 25.04 7.35 0.32
C VAL A 65 25.85 7.10 -0.96
N SER A 66 25.27 6.39 -1.92
CA SER A 66 25.89 6.21 -3.25
C SER A 66 25.53 7.36 -4.20
N ASP A 67 26.10 7.32 -5.41
CA ASP A 67 25.78 8.25 -6.51
C ASP A 67 24.31 8.22 -6.96
N GLY A 68 23.59 7.12 -6.67
CA GLY A 68 22.18 6.95 -7.04
C GLY A 68 21.19 7.69 -6.15
N VAL A 69 21.65 8.27 -5.04
CA VAL A 69 20.81 8.99 -4.06
C VAL A 69 20.68 10.46 -4.47
N SER A 70 19.46 10.99 -4.50
CA SER A 70 19.23 12.37 -4.91
C SER A 70 19.79 13.39 -3.91
N GLU A 71 20.14 14.58 -4.39
CA GLU A 71 20.55 15.69 -3.51
C GLU A 71 19.44 16.11 -2.54
N TYR A 72 18.19 15.94 -2.93
CA TYR A 72 17.05 16.15 -2.03
C TYR A 72 17.07 15.16 -0.88
N ALA A 73 17.24 13.86 -1.16
CA ALA A 73 17.34 12.81 -0.15
C ALA A 73 18.51 13.06 0.82
N LYS A 74 19.69 13.45 0.30
CA LYS A 74 20.86 13.81 1.11
C LYS A 74 20.55 14.97 2.06
N LYS A 75 19.97 16.07 1.56
CA LYS A 75 19.57 17.22 2.38
C LYS A 75 18.53 16.87 3.44
N LEU A 76 17.57 16.00 3.09
CA LEU A 76 16.55 15.56 4.03
C LEU A 76 17.14 14.71 5.16
N LEU A 77 18.09 13.83 4.85
CA LEU A 77 18.78 13.02 5.85
C LEU A 77 19.66 13.87 6.78
N ASP A 78 20.38 14.84 6.24
CA ASP A 78 21.14 15.82 7.02
C ASP A 78 20.21 16.60 7.97
N ALA A 79 19.07 17.09 7.48
CA ALA A 79 18.05 17.75 8.30
C ALA A 79 17.41 16.83 9.35
N ASP A 80 17.33 15.51 9.08
CA ASP A 80 16.91 14.51 10.07
C ASP A 80 18.02 14.18 11.09
N GLY A 81 19.21 14.80 10.99
CA GLY A 81 20.33 14.61 11.91
C GLY A 81 21.23 13.42 11.59
N TRP A 82 21.23 12.94 10.35
CA TRP A 82 22.22 11.97 9.87
C TRP A 82 23.50 12.68 9.40
N ILE A 83 24.66 12.10 9.70
CA ILE A 83 25.92 12.43 9.03
C ILE A 83 25.90 11.74 7.67
N VAL A 84 25.72 12.52 6.60
CA VAL A 84 25.65 12.01 5.24
C VAL A 84 27.06 11.83 4.69
N GLN A 85 27.48 10.57 4.52
CA GLN A 85 28.80 10.24 3.98
C GLN A 85 28.66 9.63 2.59
N HIS A 86 29.16 10.33 1.58
CA HIS A 86 29.19 9.80 0.22
C HIS A 86 30.17 8.63 0.11
N ILE A 87 29.79 7.61 -0.66
CA ILE A 87 30.61 6.43 -0.88
C ILE A 87 30.47 5.88 -2.30
N SER A 88 31.58 5.47 -2.89
CA SER A 88 31.54 4.80 -4.19
C SER A 88 30.83 3.44 -4.10
N LEU A 89 30.07 3.09 -5.12
CA LEU A 89 29.37 1.82 -5.17
C LEU A 89 30.36 0.66 -5.35
N LEU A 90 30.17 -0.43 -4.60
CA LEU A 90 30.90 -1.68 -4.86
C LEU A 90 30.03 -2.58 -5.75
N ALA A 91 30.52 -2.85 -6.96
CA ALA A 91 29.86 -3.75 -7.88
C ALA A 91 29.72 -5.15 -7.27
N ASN A 92 28.53 -5.72 -7.32
CA ASN A 92 28.34 -7.09 -6.85
C ASN A 92 28.70 -8.06 -7.99
N PRO A 93 29.67 -8.97 -7.75
CA PRO A 93 30.28 -9.81 -8.78
C PRO A 93 29.42 -11.01 -9.19
N ASN A 94 28.32 -11.29 -8.48
CA ASN A 94 27.48 -12.45 -8.76
C ASN A 94 26.61 -12.23 -10.00
N HIS A 95 26.71 -13.14 -10.98
CA HIS A 95 25.85 -13.10 -12.17
C HIS A 95 24.41 -13.56 -11.89
N VAL A 96 24.22 -14.52 -10.99
CA VAL A 96 22.90 -15.02 -10.57
C VAL A 96 22.49 -14.36 -9.26
N ARG A 97 21.56 -13.40 -9.34
CA ARG A 97 21.10 -12.63 -8.18
C ARG A 97 19.76 -11.91 -8.43
N PRO A 98 19.01 -11.56 -7.38
CA PRO A 98 17.91 -10.62 -7.49
C PRO A 98 18.37 -9.27 -8.05
N LYS A 99 17.57 -8.63 -8.94
CA LYS A 99 17.90 -7.31 -9.52
C LYS A 99 18.20 -6.25 -8.45
N ARG A 100 17.48 -6.28 -7.32
CA ARG A 100 17.69 -5.37 -6.18
C ARG A 100 19.05 -5.49 -5.51
N PHE A 101 19.77 -6.60 -5.69
CA PHE A 101 21.11 -6.80 -5.10
C PHE A 101 22.22 -6.19 -5.94
N TRP A 102 21.88 -5.33 -6.91
CA TRP A 102 22.82 -4.72 -7.85
C TRP A 102 24.03 -4.08 -7.15
N GLY A 103 23.81 -3.31 -6.07
CA GLY A 103 24.85 -2.60 -5.30
C GLY A 103 25.03 -3.05 -3.84
N VAL A 104 24.47 -4.20 -3.44
CA VAL A 104 24.40 -4.62 -2.03
C VAL A 104 25.78 -4.87 -1.39
N TYR A 105 26.79 -5.20 -2.19
CA TYR A 105 28.17 -5.39 -1.72
C TYR A 105 28.79 -4.09 -1.18
N THR A 106 28.24 -2.90 -1.51
CA THR A 106 28.69 -1.61 -0.97
C THR A 106 28.67 -1.61 0.56
N LYS A 107 27.81 -2.40 1.17
CA LYS A 107 27.74 -2.64 2.62
C LYS A 107 29.05 -3.12 3.23
N LEU A 108 29.91 -3.82 2.49
CA LEU A 108 31.23 -4.25 2.97
C LEU A 108 32.16 -3.08 3.31
N LYS A 109 31.88 -1.86 2.82
CA LYS A 109 32.69 -0.68 3.14
C LYS A 109 32.60 -0.23 4.60
N ILE A 110 31.63 -0.72 5.37
CA ILE A 110 31.59 -0.48 6.83
C ILE A 110 32.84 -1.04 7.54
N PHE A 111 33.46 -2.08 6.98
CA PHE A 111 34.71 -2.66 7.51
C PHE A 111 35.91 -1.73 7.32
N ASN A 112 35.79 -0.67 6.51
CA ASN A 112 36.86 0.31 6.28
C ASN A 112 36.58 1.69 6.92
N MET A 113 35.57 1.80 7.77
CA MET A 113 35.25 3.05 8.49
C MET A 113 36.17 3.26 9.69
N THR A 114 37.49 3.26 9.47
CA THR A 114 38.54 3.27 10.51
C THR A 114 38.58 4.55 11.36
N ASP A 115 37.83 5.59 10.99
CA ASP A 115 37.64 6.77 11.83
C ASP A 115 36.68 6.52 13.01
N TYR A 116 36.10 5.32 13.10
CA TYR A 116 35.27 4.86 14.21
C TYR A 116 35.89 3.61 14.85
N ARG A 117 35.85 3.55 16.18
CA ARG A 117 36.24 2.39 16.98
C ARG A 117 35.26 1.23 16.79
N LYS A 118 33.96 1.52 16.79
CA LYS A 118 32.90 0.53 16.55
C LYS A 118 31.79 1.10 15.67
N VAL A 119 31.31 0.26 14.76
CA VAL A 119 30.15 0.52 13.92
C VAL A 119 29.06 -0.49 14.24
N VAL A 120 27.85 -0.01 14.55
CA VAL A 120 26.63 -0.83 14.58
C VAL A 120 25.86 -0.57 13.30
N TYR A 121 25.97 -1.49 12.34
CA TYR A 121 25.25 -1.41 11.09
C TYR A 121 23.82 -1.94 11.23
N LEU A 122 22.87 -1.19 10.66
CA LEU A 122 21.44 -1.49 10.63
C LEU A 122 20.92 -1.32 9.20
N ASP A 123 20.28 -2.35 8.63
CA ASP A 123 19.60 -2.20 7.33
C ASP A 123 18.42 -1.21 7.45
N ALA A 124 18.10 -0.52 6.35
CA ALA A 124 17.06 0.51 6.30
C ALA A 124 15.63 -0.01 6.56
N ASP A 125 15.44 -1.33 6.56
CA ASP A 125 14.20 -2.03 6.91
C ASP A 125 14.23 -2.63 8.32
N THR A 126 15.07 -2.08 9.20
CA THR A 126 15.05 -2.35 10.63
C THR A 126 14.40 -1.20 11.40
N ILE A 127 14.00 -1.46 12.65
CA ILE A 127 13.56 -0.44 13.59
C ILE A 127 14.05 -0.75 15.00
N VAL A 128 14.56 0.27 15.69
CA VAL A 128 15.02 0.18 17.07
C VAL A 128 13.87 0.53 18.00
N VAL A 129 13.46 -0.41 18.86
CA VAL A 129 12.34 -0.24 19.79
C VAL A 129 12.80 0.00 21.23
N LYS A 130 14.06 -0.30 21.53
CA LYS A 130 14.73 -0.05 22.82
C LYS A 130 16.20 0.24 22.59
N SER A 131 16.85 0.90 23.55
CA SER A 131 18.29 1.18 23.47
C SER A 131 19.10 -0.09 23.21
N ILE A 132 20.06 0.04 22.29
CA ILE A 132 21.01 -0.99 21.85
C ILE A 132 22.46 -0.51 22.00
N GLU A 133 22.72 0.44 22.91
CA GLU A 133 24.09 0.95 23.14
C GLU A 133 25.04 -0.10 23.70
N ASP A 134 24.50 -1.14 24.32
CA ASP A 134 25.27 -2.31 24.76
C ASP A 134 25.94 -3.06 23.60
N LEU A 135 25.43 -2.98 22.36
CA LEU A 135 26.07 -3.57 21.19
C LEU A 135 27.50 -3.03 20.94
N PHE A 136 27.81 -1.81 21.37
CA PHE A 136 29.16 -1.24 21.23
C PHE A 136 30.21 -1.91 22.15
N LYS A 137 29.79 -2.78 23.06
CA LYS A 137 30.67 -3.63 23.89
C LYS A 137 31.01 -4.96 23.22
N CYS A 138 30.39 -5.28 22.09
CA CYS A 138 30.60 -6.56 21.41
C CYS A 138 32.02 -6.67 20.84
N GLY A 139 32.48 -7.91 20.58
CA GLY A 139 33.78 -8.24 20.00
C GLY A 139 33.99 -7.69 18.58
N LYS A 140 34.97 -8.22 17.84
CA LYS A 140 35.37 -7.62 16.55
C LYS A 140 34.28 -7.67 15.48
N PHE A 141 33.52 -8.77 15.43
CA PHE A 141 32.39 -8.92 14.54
C PHE A 141 31.21 -9.58 15.25
N CYS A 142 30.03 -8.98 15.22
CA CYS A 142 28.84 -9.57 15.81
C CYS A 142 27.65 -9.48 14.88
N ALA A 143 26.83 -10.53 14.83
CA ALA A 143 25.60 -10.55 14.05
C ALA A 143 24.59 -11.51 14.71
N ASN A 144 23.36 -11.54 14.24
CA ASN A 144 22.39 -12.53 14.70
C ASN A 144 22.36 -13.74 13.74
N LEU A 145 22.00 -14.92 14.26
CA LEU A 145 21.68 -16.08 13.42
C LEU A 145 20.24 -15.99 12.91
N LYS A 146 20.06 -15.90 11.59
CA LYS A 146 18.74 -15.91 10.95
C LYS A 146 18.03 -17.25 11.14
N HIS A 147 18.80 -18.32 10.97
CA HIS A 147 18.47 -19.71 11.26
C HIS A 147 19.71 -20.34 11.91
N SER A 148 19.59 -21.56 12.45
CA SER A 148 20.60 -22.19 13.33
C SER A 148 22.06 -22.12 12.85
N GLU A 149 22.30 -21.93 11.56
CA GLU A 149 23.63 -22.03 10.93
C GLU A 149 24.03 -20.84 10.06
N ARG A 150 23.22 -19.79 9.92
CA ARG A 150 23.61 -18.65 9.06
C ARG A 150 23.33 -17.30 9.68
N LEU A 151 24.30 -16.40 9.54
CA LEU A 151 24.18 -15.02 9.99
C LEU A 151 23.19 -14.24 9.12
N ASN A 152 22.48 -13.34 9.78
CA ASN A 152 21.69 -12.27 9.20
C ASN A 152 22.57 -11.02 9.14
N SER A 153 22.78 -10.44 7.95
CA SER A 153 23.63 -9.25 7.81
C SER A 153 22.89 -7.94 8.09
N GLY A 154 21.59 -7.96 8.43
CA GLY A 154 20.80 -6.74 8.64
C GLY A 154 21.05 -6.00 9.94
N VAL A 155 21.66 -6.67 10.92
CA VAL A 155 22.19 -6.03 12.13
C VAL A 155 23.56 -6.62 12.39
N MET A 156 24.59 -5.77 12.34
CA MET A 156 25.97 -6.19 12.55
C MET A 156 26.73 -5.20 13.43
N VAL A 157 27.61 -5.70 14.29
CA VAL A 157 28.62 -4.89 14.97
C VAL A 157 29.96 -5.19 14.30
N VAL A 158 30.68 -4.14 13.93
CA VAL A 158 31.96 -4.24 13.25
C VAL A 158 32.97 -3.35 13.98
N GLU A 159 34.14 -3.89 14.25
CA GLU A 159 35.37 -3.14 14.51
C GLU A 159 36.06 -2.90 13.16
N PRO A 160 35.99 -1.68 12.60
CA PRO A 160 36.54 -1.41 11.29
C PRO A 160 38.05 -1.65 11.25
N SER A 161 38.53 -2.28 10.18
CA SER A 161 39.92 -2.66 9.99
C SER A 161 40.25 -2.68 8.50
N GLU A 162 41.20 -1.83 8.08
CA GLU A 162 41.65 -1.79 6.69
C GLU A 162 42.19 -3.14 6.22
N SER A 163 42.86 -3.90 7.11
CA SER A 163 43.40 -5.22 6.76
C SER A 163 42.29 -6.24 6.49
N THR A 164 41.24 -6.25 7.32
CA THR A 164 40.06 -7.11 7.13
C THR A 164 39.31 -6.72 5.86
N PHE A 165 39.11 -5.41 5.62
CA PHE A 165 38.46 -4.95 4.40
C PHE A 165 39.24 -5.34 3.14
N ARG A 166 40.57 -5.16 3.14
CA ARG A 166 41.45 -5.54 2.02
C ARG A 166 41.40 -7.04 1.74
N ASP A 167 41.42 -7.86 2.79
CA ASP A 167 41.25 -9.31 2.67
C ASP A 167 39.88 -9.67 2.07
N MET A 168 38.78 -9.07 2.55
CA MET A 168 37.46 -9.24 1.94
C MET A 168 37.46 -8.87 0.46
N MET A 169 38.05 -7.73 0.08
CA MET A 169 38.13 -7.27 -1.31
C MET A 169 38.96 -8.22 -2.20
N SER A 170 39.94 -8.94 -1.64
CA SER A 170 40.67 -9.96 -2.40
C SER A 170 39.81 -11.20 -2.70
N GLN A 171 38.76 -11.43 -1.91
CA GLN A 171 37.90 -12.61 -1.98
C GLN A 171 36.52 -12.36 -2.62
N VAL A 172 36.09 -11.10 -2.82
CA VAL A 172 34.73 -10.81 -3.34
C VAL A 172 34.41 -11.50 -4.66
N ASN A 173 35.39 -11.67 -5.54
CA ASN A 173 35.20 -12.30 -6.86
C ASN A 173 35.32 -13.83 -6.85
N SER A 174 35.91 -14.43 -5.82
CA SER A 174 36.20 -15.86 -5.75
C SER A 174 35.34 -16.60 -4.73
N LEU A 175 34.96 -15.93 -3.64
CA LEU A 175 34.20 -16.53 -2.56
C LEU A 175 32.70 -16.60 -2.93
N TYR A 176 32.14 -17.80 -2.83
CA TYR A 176 30.76 -18.07 -3.18
C TYR A 176 29.78 -17.29 -2.28
N SER A 177 28.71 -16.73 -2.86
CA SER A 177 27.58 -16.17 -2.12
C SER A 177 26.30 -16.93 -2.47
N TYR A 178 25.81 -17.76 -1.54
CA TYR A 178 24.57 -18.54 -1.74
C TYR A 178 23.30 -17.69 -1.93
N THR A 179 23.37 -16.40 -1.61
CA THR A 179 22.26 -15.44 -1.81
C THR A 179 22.45 -14.58 -3.06
N GLY A 180 23.63 -14.62 -3.69
CA GLY A 180 24.06 -13.62 -4.67
C GLY A 180 24.22 -12.21 -4.10
N GLY A 181 24.29 -12.05 -2.77
CA GLY A 181 24.37 -10.77 -2.05
C GLY A 181 25.41 -10.76 -0.91
N ASP A 182 25.42 -9.69 -0.12
CA ASP A 182 26.34 -9.46 1.00
C ASP A 182 26.20 -10.54 2.09
N GLN A 183 24.97 -10.92 2.44
CA GLN A 183 24.74 -11.91 3.49
C GLN A 183 25.37 -13.26 3.15
N GLY A 184 25.24 -13.69 1.89
CA GLY A 184 25.82 -14.96 1.45
C GLY A 184 27.34 -14.93 1.48
N PHE A 185 27.95 -13.83 1.02
CA PHE A 185 29.38 -13.61 1.07
C PHE A 185 29.90 -13.61 2.52
N LEU A 186 29.25 -12.86 3.41
CA LEU A 186 29.64 -12.76 4.82
C LEU A 186 29.54 -14.10 5.55
N ASN A 187 28.54 -14.94 5.22
CA ASN A 187 28.46 -16.31 5.75
C ASN A 187 29.62 -17.18 5.29
N SER A 188 30.07 -17.03 4.03
CA SER A 188 31.23 -17.77 3.52
C SER A 188 32.55 -17.24 4.08
N TYR A 189 32.66 -15.93 4.32
CA TYR A 189 33.86 -15.30 4.88
C TYR A 189 34.02 -15.62 6.37
N TYR A 190 32.92 -15.55 7.14
CA TYR A 190 32.86 -15.96 8.54
C TYR A 190 32.25 -17.37 8.68
N SER A 191 32.85 -18.36 8.04
CA SER A 191 32.30 -19.73 7.95
C SER A 191 32.08 -20.41 9.30
N ASP A 192 32.87 -20.04 10.32
CA ASP A 192 32.78 -20.59 11.68
C ASP A 192 31.85 -19.77 12.60
N PHE A 193 31.14 -18.76 12.06
CA PHE A 193 30.20 -17.93 12.83
C PHE A 193 29.13 -18.71 13.63
N PRO A 194 28.59 -19.85 13.16
CA PRO A 194 27.65 -20.64 13.95
C PRO A 194 28.21 -21.10 15.31
N ASN A 195 29.53 -21.32 15.40
CA ASN A 195 30.22 -21.75 16.62
C ASN A 195 30.64 -20.58 17.53
N ALA A 196 30.41 -19.34 17.10
CA ALA A 196 30.76 -18.17 17.90
C ALA A 196 29.99 -18.10 19.23
N HIS A 197 30.60 -17.55 20.27
CA HIS A 197 29.95 -17.41 21.58
C HIS A 197 28.80 -16.40 21.52
N VAL A 198 27.76 -16.61 22.31
CA VAL A 198 26.67 -15.63 22.45
C VAL A 198 27.21 -14.37 23.13
N PHE A 199 26.83 -13.21 22.62
CA PHE A 199 27.13 -11.93 23.24
C PHE A 199 26.28 -11.74 24.50
N GLU A 200 26.94 -11.50 25.63
CA GLU A 200 26.32 -11.30 26.94
C GLU A 200 26.59 -9.85 27.41
N PRO A 201 25.64 -8.91 27.22
CA PRO A 201 25.85 -7.48 27.49
C PRO A 201 26.03 -7.14 28.98
N ASN A 202 25.65 -8.06 29.87
CA ASN A 202 25.66 -7.91 31.33
C ASN A 202 26.87 -8.58 32.00
N LEU A 203 27.85 -9.08 31.25
CA LEU A 203 29.09 -9.58 31.82
C LEU A 203 29.81 -8.46 32.59
N SER A 204 30.38 -8.79 33.75
CA SER A 204 31.19 -7.84 34.51
C SER A 204 32.46 -7.49 33.72
N SER A 205 32.98 -6.28 33.94
CA SER A 205 34.23 -5.82 33.30
C SER A 205 35.39 -6.77 33.57
N ASP A 206 35.47 -7.35 34.78
CA ASP A 206 36.50 -8.31 35.16
C ASP A 206 36.40 -9.64 34.37
N ALA A 207 35.17 -10.11 34.14
CA ALA A 207 34.92 -11.30 33.33
C ALA A 207 35.20 -11.06 31.83
N MET A 208 34.97 -9.85 31.33
CA MET A 208 35.34 -9.47 29.96
C MET A 208 36.85 -9.36 29.79
N ASN A 209 37.55 -8.70 30.72
CA ASN A 209 38.98 -8.44 30.63
C ASN A 209 39.85 -9.68 30.83
N SER A 210 39.32 -10.71 31.48
CA SER A 210 40.01 -12.00 31.69
C SER A 210 39.99 -12.92 30.46
N ARG A 211 39.23 -12.57 29.42
CA ARG A 211 39.09 -13.37 28.20
C ARG A 211 39.71 -12.63 27.00
N PRO A 212 40.32 -13.33 26.03
CA PRO A 212 40.72 -12.68 24.79
C PRO A 212 39.49 -12.12 24.07
N VAL A 213 39.63 -10.94 23.46
CA VAL A 213 38.54 -10.32 22.69
C VAL A 213 38.11 -11.28 21.58
N PRO A 214 36.85 -11.75 21.56
CA PRO A 214 36.41 -12.70 20.55
C PRO A 214 36.49 -12.10 19.15
N VAL A 215 36.97 -12.89 18.19
CA VAL A 215 36.95 -12.53 16.76
C VAL A 215 35.50 -12.30 16.31
N MET A 216 34.58 -13.12 16.81
CA MET A 216 33.16 -13.01 16.50
C MET A 216 32.27 -13.45 17.66
N GLN A 217 31.06 -12.89 17.73
CA GLN A 217 30.02 -13.27 18.70
C GLN A 217 28.62 -13.26 18.06
N ARG A 218 27.72 -14.09 18.62
CA ARG A 218 26.32 -14.17 18.21
C ARG A 218 25.45 -13.25 19.04
N LEU A 219 24.78 -12.31 18.39
CA LEU A 219 23.73 -11.51 18.99
C LEU A 219 22.48 -12.36 19.22
N SER A 220 21.83 -12.15 20.36
CA SER A 220 20.49 -12.69 20.62
C SER A 220 19.47 -12.20 19.58
N THR A 221 18.42 -12.99 19.33
CA THR A 221 17.29 -12.62 18.47
C THR A 221 16.63 -11.30 18.90
N LEU A 222 16.80 -10.88 20.16
CA LEU A 222 16.35 -9.58 20.66
C LEU A 222 16.88 -8.40 19.83
N TYR A 223 18.09 -8.51 19.27
CA TYR A 223 18.75 -7.45 18.49
C TYR A 223 18.55 -7.57 16.98
N ASN A 224 17.82 -8.57 16.49
CA ASN A 224 17.52 -8.72 15.06
C ASN A 224 16.29 -9.64 14.87
N ALA A 225 15.14 -9.22 15.41
CA ALA A 225 13.94 -10.05 15.40
C ALA A 225 13.32 -10.11 14.00
N ASP A 226 13.32 -11.29 13.39
CA ASP A 226 12.91 -11.52 12.01
C ASP A 226 11.37 -11.57 11.87
N VAL A 227 10.79 -10.59 11.17
CA VAL A 227 9.34 -10.53 10.92
C VAL A 227 8.85 -11.70 10.05
N GLY A 228 9.70 -12.22 9.16
CA GLY A 228 9.40 -13.43 8.39
C GLY A 228 9.19 -14.65 9.28
N LEU A 229 10.02 -14.83 10.32
CA LEU A 229 9.81 -15.90 11.31
C LEU A 229 8.55 -15.65 12.16
N TYR A 230 8.30 -14.40 12.56
CA TYR A 230 7.08 -14.04 13.27
C TYR A 230 5.82 -14.38 12.44
N MET A 231 5.85 -14.17 11.12
CA MET A 231 4.73 -14.55 10.24
C MET A 231 4.49 -16.06 10.16
N LEU A 232 5.53 -16.88 10.21
CA LEU A 232 5.40 -18.33 10.23
C LEU A 232 4.88 -18.85 11.57
N ALA A 233 5.34 -18.25 12.69
CA ALA A 233 5.00 -18.69 14.04
C ALA A 233 3.74 -18.01 14.63
N ASN A 234 3.29 -16.90 14.03
CA ASN A 234 2.27 -15.98 14.57
C ASN A 234 2.56 -15.51 16.01
N LYS A 235 3.83 -15.47 16.41
CA LYS A 235 4.30 -14.98 17.70
C LYS A 235 5.80 -14.70 17.64
N TRP A 236 6.28 -13.89 18.58
CA TRP A 236 7.71 -13.77 18.83
C TRP A 236 8.23 -15.03 19.53
N MET A 237 9.44 -15.46 19.16
CA MET A 237 10.15 -16.56 19.83
C MET A 237 10.84 -16.13 21.13
N VAL A 238 10.69 -14.84 21.45
CA VAL A 238 11.22 -14.15 22.63
C VAL A 238 10.09 -13.31 23.22
N LYS A 239 10.27 -12.83 24.45
CA LYS A 239 9.31 -11.90 25.06
C LYS A 239 9.29 -10.58 24.27
N GLU A 240 8.10 -10.12 23.91
CA GLU A 240 7.91 -8.93 23.08
C GLU A 240 8.45 -7.68 23.77
N GLU A 241 8.25 -7.58 25.08
CA GLU A 241 8.76 -6.51 25.91
C GLU A 241 10.27 -6.50 26.03
N GLU A 242 11.00 -7.55 25.66
CA GLU A 242 12.47 -7.57 25.68
C GLU A 242 13.09 -7.19 24.33
N LEU A 243 12.28 -7.12 23.26
CA LEU A 243 12.75 -6.81 21.91
C LEU A 243 13.51 -5.48 21.88
N ARG A 244 14.59 -5.46 21.09
CA ARG A 244 15.45 -4.29 20.88
C ARG A 244 15.39 -3.79 19.45
N VAL A 245 15.46 -4.71 18.48
CA VAL A 245 15.40 -4.39 17.05
C VAL A 245 14.47 -5.36 16.33
N ILE A 246 13.58 -4.84 15.50
CA ILE A 246 12.71 -5.61 14.60
C ILE A 246 13.21 -5.41 13.17
N HIS A 247 13.32 -6.50 12.41
CA HIS A 247 13.82 -6.51 11.04
C HIS A 247 12.74 -7.03 10.07
N TYR A 248 12.31 -6.18 9.14
CA TYR A 248 11.28 -6.46 8.14
C TYR A 248 11.85 -7.22 6.92
N THR A 249 12.27 -8.47 7.17
CA THR A 249 13.00 -9.36 6.24
C THR A 249 12.17 -9.87 5.05
N LEU A 250 10.85 -9.68 5.06
CA LEU A 250 9.96 -10.11 3.97
C LEU A 250 10.17 -9.24 2.74
N GLY A 251 11.02 -9.71 1.83
CA GLY A 251 11.51 -8.97 0.66
C GLY A 251 10.50 -8.08 -0.08
N PRO A 252 9.33 -8.58 -0.51
CA PRO A 252 8.35 -7.77 -1.25
C PRO A 252 7.42 -6.93 -0.35
N LEU A 253 7.43 -7.15 0.97
CA LEU A 253 6.51 -6.55 1.91
C LEU A 253 7.27 -5.68 2.91
N LYS A 254 7.51 -4.42 2.51
CA LYS A 254 8.22 -3.46 3.33
C LYS A 254 7.26 -2.60 4.15
N PRO A 255 7.68 -2.15 5.35
CA PRO A 255 6.76 -1.50 6.28
C PRO A 255 6.27 -0.15 5.79
N TRP A 256 6.99 0.52 4.87
CA TRP A 256 6.57 1.78 4.26
C TRP A 256 5.50 1.64 3.17
N ASP A 257 5.32 0.45 2.60
CA ASP A 257 4.26 0.22 1.62
C ASP A 257 2.90 0.23 2.32
N TRP A 258 1.98 1.09 1.87
CA TRP A 258 0.71 1.32 2.55
C TRP A 258 -0.13 0.04 2.74
N TRP A 259 -0.05 -0.91 1.80
CA TRP A 259 -0.77 -2.19 1.84
C TRP A 259 -0.21 -3.16 2.88
N THR A 260 1.09 -3.07 3.18
CA THR A 260 1.77 -3.99 4.09
C THR A 260 1.20 -3.90 5.51
N ALA A 261 0.78 -2.72 5.95
CA ALA A 261 0.10 -2.52 7.23
C ALA A 261 -1.22 -3.30 7.35
N TRP A 262 -1.85 -3.61 6.22
CA TRP A 262 -3.08 -4.40 6.12
C TRP A 262 -2.81 -5.87 5.88
N LEU A 263 -1.56 -6.34 5.92
CA LEU A 263 -1.24 -7.75 5.69
C LEU A 263 -0.42 -8.32 6.84
N LEU A 264 0.59 -7.57 7.29
CA LEU A 264 1.58 -8.03 8.24
C LEU A 264 1.47 -7.32 9.59
N LYS A 265 1.60 -8.10 10.66
CA LYS A 265 2.01 -7.61 11.98
C LYS A 265 3.51 -7.91 12.15
N PRO A 266 4.31 -7.07 12.84
CA PRO A 266 3.96 -5.86 13.58
C PRO A 266 4.37 -4.59 12.81
N VAL A 267 3.82 -4.38 11.61
CA VAL A 267 4.11 -3.18 10.80
C VAL A 267 3.65 -1.89 11.50
N ASP A 268 2.67 -1.99 12.39
CA ASP A 268 2.19 -0.91 13.24
C ASP A 268 3.29 -0.32 14.13
N VAL A 269 4.23 -1.12 14.62
CA VAL A 269 5.38 -0.60 15.40
C VAL A 269 6.17 0.41 14.57
N TRP A 270 6.48 0.07 13.32
CA TRP A 270 7.18 0.97 12.38
C TRP A 270 6.33 2.17 11.97
N GLN A 271 5.04 1.95 11.68
CA GLN A 271 4.13 3.04 11.30
C GLN A 271 3.89 4.04 12.45
N ASN A 272 3.95 3.59 13.71
CA ASN A 272 3.82 4.48 14.87
C ASN A 272 5.01 5.45 14.99
N VAL A 273 6.23 4.98 14.75
CA VAL A 273 7.41 5.86 14.67
C VAL A 273 7.32 6.79 13.47
N ARG A 274 6.90 6.28 12.30
CA ARG A 274 6.69 7.09 11.10
C ARG A 274 5.74 8.27 11.35
N LYS A 275 4.60 8.05 11.99
CA LYS A 275 3.61 9.11 12.26
C LYS A 275 4.17 10.26 13.09
N GLN A 276 5.16 9.97 13.92
CA GLN A 276 5.83 10.93 14.79
C GLN A 276 7.06 11.58 14.11
N LEU A 277 7.36 11.26 12.85
CA LEU A 277 8.43 11.97 12.13
C LEU A 277 8.08 13.45 11.99
N GLY A 278 8.99 14.29 12.47
CA GLY A 278 8.91 15.73 12.32
C GLY A 278 9.04 16.18 10.86
N GLU A 279 8.69 17.43 10.63
CA GLU A 279 8.86 18.10 9.35
C GLU A 279 10.25 18.73 9.28
N SER A 280 11.25 17.92 8.95
CA SER A 280 12.66 18.38 8.83
C SER A 280 12.87 19.28 7.61
N LEU A 281 12.14 19.00 6.53
CA LEU A 281 11.96 19.88 5.37
C LEU A 281 10.46 20.10 5.09
N PRO A 282 10.06 21.19 4.40
CA PRO A 282 8.65 21.46 4.12
C PRO A 282 7.91 20.29 3.46
N GLY A 283 6.78 19.90 4.03
CA GLY A 283 5.93 18.81 3.54
C GLY A 283 6.40 17.39 3.87
N THR A 284 7.46 17.23 4.67
CA THR A 284 8.05 15.91 4.98
C THR A 284 7.55 15.24 6.27
N GLY A 285 6.71 15.94 7.04
CA GLY A 285 6.14 15.46 8.30
C GLY A 285 5.35 14.15 8.13
N GLY A 286 5.51 13.23 9.09
CA GLY A 286 4.96 11.88 9.00
C GLY A 286 5.61 11.00 7.92
N GLY A 287 6.77 11.38 7.40
CA GLY A 287 7.43 10.66 6.31
C GLY A 287 6.64 10.74 5.00
N ARG A 288 6.11 11.92 4.68
CA ARG A 288 5.49 12.22 3.37
C ARG A 288 6.56 12.67 2.38
N ASP A 289 6.30 12.41 1.11
CA ASP A 289 7.06 12.98 0.01
C ASP A 289 6.31 14.21 -0.56
N PRO A 290 6.91 15.42 -0.58
CA PRO A 290 6.33 16.60 -1.21
C PRO A 290 5.94 16.40 -2.68
N HIS A 291 6.67 15.57 -3.43
CA HIS A 291 6.36 15.27 -4.84
C HIS A 291 5.05 14.49 -4.98
N ASP A 292 4.78 13.57 -4.06
CA ASP A 292 3.53 12.79 -4.05
C ASP A 292 2.34 13.59 -3.52
N GLN A 293 2.56 14.67 -2.74
CA GLN A 293 1.46 15.40 -2.12
C GLN A 293 0.48 15.99 -3.13
N LEU A 294 0.99 16.56 -4.22
CA LEU A 294 0.13 17.13 -5.26
C LEU A 294 -0.68 16.03 -5.93
N LEU A 295 -0.02 14.93 -6.30
CA LEU A 295 -0.67 13.76 -6.90
C LEU A 295 -1.76 13.21 -5.98
N VAL A 296 -1.47 12.96 -4.70
CA VAL A 296 -2.44 12.45 -3.74
C VAL A 296 -3.63 13.39 -3.57
N LYS A 297 -3.38 14.71 -3.45
CA LYS A 297 -4.47 15.71 -3.37
C LYS A 297 -5.34 15.70 -4.63
N THR A 298 -4.73 15.61 -5.81
CA THR A 298 -5.45 15.52 -7.09
C THR A 298 -6.25 14.23 -7.19
N LEU A 299 -5.67 13.09 -6.79
CA LEU A 299 -6.34 11.79 -6.79
C LEU A 299 -7.55 11.75 -5.86
N CYS A 300 -7.49 12.42 -4.71
CA CYS A 300 -8.64 12.55 -3.79
C CYS A 300 -9.69 13.54 -4.31
N ALA A 301 -9.27 14.64 -4.94
CA ALA A 301 -10.20 15.69 -5.39
C ALA A 301 -10.98 15.29 -6.64
N PHE A 302 -10.36 14.55 -7.56
CA PHE A 302 -10.92 14.27 -8.88
C PHE A 302 -12.28 13.53 -8.84
N PRO A 303 -12.45 12.42 -8.09
CA PRO A 303 -13.74 11.73 -8.05
C PRO A 303 -14.83 12.57 -7.39
N VAL A 304 -14.48 13.35 -6.37
CA VAL A 304 -15.39 14.32 -5.73
C VAL A 304 -15.84 15.39 -6.72
N CYS A 305 -14.92 15.98 -7.47
CA CYS A 305 -15.24 16.94 -8.53
C CYS A 305 -16.13 16.31 -9.62
N LEU A 306 -15.85 15.07 -10.02
CA LEU A 306 -16.65 14.35 -11.02
C LEU A 306 -18.08 14.09 -10.52
N LEU A 307 -18.25 13.72 -9.25
CA LEU A 307 -19.56 13.63 -8.61
C LEU A 307 -20.27 14.99 -8.62
N PHE A 308 -19.61 16.08 -8.20
CA PHE A 308 -20.19 17.42 -8.24
C PHE A 308 -20.62 17.84 -9.65
N LEU A 309 -19.82 17.56 -10.68
CA LEU A 309 -20.18 17.85 -12.07
C LEU A 309 -21.40 17.03 -12.55
N CYS A 310 -21.46 15.75 -12.19
CA CYS A 310 -22.58 14.86 -12.52
C CYS A 310 -23.88 15.30 -11.82
N TYR A 311 -23.79 15.70 -10.54
CA TYR A 311 -24.91 16.24 -9.78
C TYR A 311 -25.34 17.61 -10.28
N TYR A 312 -24.39 18.49 -10.65
CA TYR A 312 -24.71 19.82 -11.18
C TYR A 312 -25.43 19.74 -12.53
N GLY A 313 -25.02 18.85 -13.43
CA GLY A 313 -25.74 18.60 -14.68
C GLY A 313 -27.16 18.07 -14.45
N SER A 314 -27.33 17.17 -13.48
CA SER A 314 -28.64 16.66 -13.07
C SER A 314 -29.50 17.73 -12.39
N PHE A 315 -28.89 18.63 -11.61
CA PHE A 315 -29.54 19.74 -10.90
C PHE A 315 -30.00 20.85 -11.87
N LEU A 316 -29.19 21.21 -12.87
CA LEU A 316 -29.59 22.11 -13.94
C LEU A 316 -30.73 21.54 -14.79
N GLN A 317 -30.73 20.23 -15.02
CA GLN A 317 -31.83 19.54 -15.70
C GLN A 317 -33.12 19.61 -14.87
N ILE A 318 -33.03 19.39 -13.54
CA ILE A 318 -34.16 19.53 -12.61
C ILE A 318 -34.69 20.97 -12.60
N ILE A 319 -33.82 21.99 -12.60
CA ILE A 319 -34.24 23.40 -12.67
C ILE A 319 -34.95 23.69 -13.99
N LYS A 320 -34.42 23.22 -15.13
CA LYS A 320 -35.08 23.32 -16.44
C LYS A 320 -36.46 22.67 -16.46
N ASP A 321 -36.56 21.48 -15.89
CA ASP A 321 -37.82 20.75 -15.78
C ASP A 321 -38.81 21.48 -14.86
N PHE A 322 -38.34 22.10 -13.77
CA PHE A 322 -39.16 22.91 -12.87
C PHE A 322 -39.67 24.20 -13.54
N THR A 323 -38.83 24.91 -14.29
CA THR A 323 -39.25 26.08 -15.08
C THR A 323 -40.23 25.71 -16.19
N ASN A 324 -40.08 24.54 -16.81
CA ASN A 324 -41.05 24.04 -17.80
C ASN A 324 -42.39 23.67 -17.16
N ILE A 325 -42.39 23.11 -15.94
CA ILE A 325 -43.59 22.81 -15.16
C ILE A 325 -44.33 24.10 -14.75
N LEU A 326 -43.61 25.16 -14.40
CA LEU A 326 -44.18 26.47 -14.07
C LEU A 326 -44.74 27.23 -15.30
N SER A 327 -44.29 26.89 -16.51
CA SER A 327 -44.70 27.58 -17.75
C SER A 327 -45.99 27.04 -18.39
N ARG A 328 -46.53 25.90 -17.91
CA ARG A 328 -47.69 25.24 -18.52
C ARG A 328 -48.79 25.02 -17.48
N ASN A 329 -49.93 25.69 -17.67
CA ASN A 329 -51.16 25.55 -16.90
C ASN A 329 -51.61 24.08 -16.80
N SER A 330 -51.14 23.30 -15.83
CA SER A 330 -51.80 22.06 -15.42
C SER A 330 -51.32 21.49 -14.07
N ILE A 331 -51.50 22.25 -13.00
CA ILE A 331 -51.47 21.69 -11.64
C ILE A 331 -52.66 20.71 -11.45
N CYS A 332 -53.77 20.94 -12.17
CA CYS A 332 -54.96 20.10 -12.12
C CYS A 332 -54.81 18.72 -12.79
N ASP A 333 -54.07 18.57 -13.90
CA ASP A 333 -53.84 17.23 -14.48
C ASP A 333 -52.80 16.41 -13.69
N TYR A 334 -51.97 17.07 -12.88
CA TYR A 334 -51.06 16.39 -11.98
C TYR A 334 -51.82 15.80 -10.78
N ALA A 335 -52.72 16.57 -10.17
CA ALA A 335 -53.59 16.10 -9.10
C ALA A 335 -54.53 14.95 -9.56
N ARG A 336 -55.07 15.04 -10.78
CA ARG A 336 -55.94 14.01 -11.37
C ARG A 336 -55.20 12.67 -11.59
N ARG A 337 -53.91 12.72 -11.95
CA ARG A 337 -53.07 11.52 -12.14
C ARG A 337 -52.66 10.85 -10.83
N ILE A 338 -52.39 11.62 -9.77
CA ILE A 338 -52.09 11.08 -8.44
C ILE A 338 -53.33 10.39 -7.84
N TYR A 339 -54.50 11.00 -8.00
CA TYR A 339 -55.77 10.42 -7.55
C TYR A 339 -56.09 9.08 -8.23
N GLN A 340 -55.83 8.96 -9.55
CA GLN A 340 -55.99 7.69 -10.26
C GLN A 340 -54.97 6.63 -9.84
N ARG A 341 -53.73 7.03 -9.52
CA ARG A 341 -52.65 6.12 -9.07
C ARG A 341 -52.91 5.52 -7.68
N PHE A 342 -53.58 6.26 -6.80
CA PHE A 342 -53.98 5.77 -5.47
C PHE A 342 -55.18 4.82 -5.53
N ARG A 343 -56.08 4.98 -6.50
CA ARG A 343 -57.28 4.12 -6.64
C ARG A 343 -56.99 2.76 -7.27
N SER A 344 -55.86 2.58 -7.96
CA SER A 344 -55.48 1.34 -8.65
C SER A 344 -54.38 0.52 -7.95
N GLY A 345 -53.97 0.89 -6.73
CA GLY A 345 -52.88 0.23 -6.00
C GLY A 345 -53.35 -0.97 -5.16
N GLY A 346 -53.47 -2.15 -5.77
CA GLY A 346 -53.39 -3.42 -5.04
C GLY A 346 -51.92 -3.76 -4.76
N LEU A 347 -51.61 -4.28 -3.57
CA LEU A 347 -50.24 -4.67 -3.16
C LEU A 347 -49.59 -5.62 -4.20
N PRO A 348 -48.31 -5.44 -4.58
CA PRO A 348 -47.60 -6.41 -5.40
C PRO A 348 -47.25 -7.64 -4.54
N ALA A 349 -47.74 -8.81 -4.95
CA ALA A 349 -47.32 -10.09 -4.40
C ALA A 349 -45.84 -10.37 -4.73
N TYR A 350 -45.10 -10.79 -3.70
CA TYR A 350 -43.74 -11.27 -3.78
C TYR A 350 -43.69 -12.49 -4.73
N SER A 351 -43.17 -12.30 -5.95
CA SER A 351 -42.81 -13.41 -6.84
C SER A 351 -41.30 -13.59 -6.75
N GLY A 352 -40.88 -14.60 -5.97
CA GLY A 352 -39.48 -14.99 -5.85
C GLY A 352 -38.92 -15.42 -7.20
N VAL A 353 -37.95 -14.65 -7.71
CA VAL A 353 -37.16 -15.04 -8.87
C VAL A 353 -36.08 -16.00 -8.37
N GLY A 354 -36.43 -17.28 -8.24
CA GLY A 354 -35.46 -18.36 -8.10
C GLY A 354 -35.00 -18.80 -9.48
N VAL A 355 -33.75 -18.53 -9.84
CA VAL A 355 -33.11 -19.15 -11.01
C VAL A 355 -32.25 -20.29 -10.47
N ALA A 356 -32.63 -21.53 -10.79
CA ALA A 356 -31.88 -22.73 -10.44
C ALA A 356 -30.56 -22.81 -11.23
N PRO A 357 -29.49 -23.40 -10.66
CA PRO A 357 -28.18 -23.48 -11.29
C PRO A 357 -28.12 -24.67 -12.26
N SER A 358 -28.74 -24.55 -13.43
CA SER A 358 -28.50 -25.45 -14.57
C SER A 358 -29.10 -24.89 -15.86
N SER A 359 -28.38 -24.03 -16.56
CA SER A 359 -28.76 -23.69 -17.95
C SER A 359 -27.54 -23.37 -18.82
N PHE A 360 -26.59 -24.29 -18.86
CA PHE A 360 -25.93 -24.58 -20.13
C PHE A 360 -26.93 -25.43 -20.93
N VAL A 361 -27.37 -24.93 -22.10
CA VAL A 361 -28.32 -25.58 -23.04
C VAL A 361 -29.82 -25.34 -22.76
N ASN A 362 -30.33 -24.14 -23.03
CA ASN A 362 -31.61 -23.96 -23.74
C ASN A 362 -31.85 -22.48 -24.14
N PRO A 363 -32.12 -22.16 -25.42
CA PRO A 363 -32.21 -20.77 -25.90
C PRO A 363 -33.60 -20.11 -25.71
N SER A 364 -34.45 -20.61 -24.82
CA SER A 364 -35.82 -20.10 -24.64
C SER A 364 -36.18 -19.95 -23.16
N GLN A 365 -35.73 -18.86 -22.53
CA GLN A 365 -36.33 -18.41 -21.27
C GLN A 365 -37.63 -17.66 -21.58
N GLN A 366 -38.74 -18.32 -21.28
CA GLN A 366 -40.10 -17.82 -21.44
C GLN A 366 -40.45 -16.97 -20.21
N PHE A 367 -40.32 -15.65 -20.30
CA PHE A 367 -40.91 -14.74 -19.31
C PHE A 367 -42.42 -14.58 -19.63
N SER A 368 -43.27 -14.76 -18.61
CA SER A 368 -44.73 -14.63 -18.72
C SER A 368 -45.13 -13.27 -19.29
N GLY A 369 -45.42 -13.23 -20.60
CA GLY A 369 -45.76 -12.00 -21.32
C GLY A 369 -45.56 -12.10 -22.84
N GLY A 370 -46.11 -13.13 -23.49
CA GLY A 370 -46.55 -13.11 -24.89
C GLY A 370 -45.65 -12.54 -26.00
N SER A 371 -44.33 -12.52 -25.86
CA SER A 371 -43.41 -12.06 -26.91
C SER A 371 -42.10 -12.86 -26.88
N HIS A 372 -41.77 -13.51 -28.00
CA HIS A 372 -40.54 -14.28 -28.15
C HIS A 372 -39.35 -13.34 -28.30
N TYR A 373 -38.71 -12.97 -27.19
CA TYR A 373 -37.43 -12.26 -27.22
C TYR A 373 -36.31 -13.27 -27.55
N LYS A 374 -35.61 -13.08 -28.68
CA LYS A 374 -34.38 -13.83 -28.97
C LYS A 374 -33.21 -13.14 -28.28
N LEU A 375 -32.95 -13.51 -27.03
CA LEU A 375 -31.74 -13.08 -26.32
C LEU A 375 -30.50 -13.73 -26.98
N PRO A 376 -29.40 -12.99 -27.22
CA PRO A 376 -28.17 -13.60 -27.72
C PRO A 376 -27.65 -14.65 -26.73
N ALA A 377 -27.47 -15.90 -27.19
CA ALA A 377 -27.13 -17.04 -26.35
C ALA A 377 -25.79 -16.88 -25.59
N TYR A 378 -24.88 -16.05 -26.09
CA TYR A 378 -23.56 -15.80 -25.49
C TYR A 378 -23.50 -14.52 -24.64
N LEU A 379 -24.60 -13.77 -24.50
CA LEU A 379 -24.61 -12.48 -23.80
C LEU A 379 -24.19 -12.60 -22.33
N GLY A 380 -24.68 -13.62 -21.62
CA GLY A 380 -24.32 -13.86 -20.23
C GLY A 380 -22.83 -14.13 -20.06
N ALA A 381 -22.29 -15.10 -20.80
CA ALA A 381 -20.87 -15.45 -20.75
C ALA A 381 -19.95 -14.27 -21.13
N MET A 382 -20.34 -13.49 -22.15
CA MET A 382 -19.60 -12.28 -22.54
C MET A 382 -19.61 -11.23 -21.43
N SER A 383 -20.76 -11.02 -20.76
CA SER A 383 -20.88 -10.08 -19.65
C SER A 383 -19.98 -10.45 -18.48
N VAL A 384 -19.97 -11.73 -18.11
CA VAL A 384 -19.10 -12.25 -17.05
C VAL A 384 -17.63 -11.98 -17.37
N PHE A 385 -17.19 -12.33 -18.59
CA PHE A 385 -15.82 -12.08 -19.02
C PHE A 385 -15.44 -10.60 -18.98
N VAL A 386 -16.27 -9.72 -19.55
CA VAL A 386 -16.02 -8.27 -19.54
C VAL A 386 -16.01 -7.70 -18.13
N CYS A 387 -16.88 -8.19 -17.24
CA CYS A 387 -16.94 -7.77 -15.85
C CYS A 387 -15.64 -8.10 -15.09
N PHE A 388 -15.15 -9.33 -15.20
CA PHE A 388 -13.89 -9.72 -14.55
C PHE A 388 -12.68 -8.99 -15.14
N MET A 389 -12.64 -8.78 -16.46
CA MET A 389 -11.59 -7.98 -17.10
C MET A 389 -11.63 -6.53 -16.62
N ALA A 390 -12.82 -5.93 -16.53
CA ALA A 390 -12.99 -4.58 -16.00
C ALA A 390 -12.52 -4.47 -14.55
N ALA A 391 -12.83 -5.46 -13.71
CA ALA A 391 -12.39 -5.51 -12.31
C ALA A 391 -10.87 -5.63 -12.20
N ALA A 392 -10.24 -6.52 -12.98
CA ALA A 392 -8.79 -6.72 -13.00
C ALA A 392 -8.04 -5.46 -13.46
N VAL A 393 -8.49 -4.85 -14.56
CA VAL A 393 -7.91 -3.60 -15.08
C VAL A 393 -8.06 -2.46 -14.06
N SER A 394 -9.21 -2.37 -13.41
CA SER A 394 -9.49 -1.33 -12.41
C SER A 394 -8.61 -1.43 -11.17
N LEU A 395 -8.44 -2.65 -10.65
CA LEU A 395 -7.56 -2.92 -9.52
C LEU A 395 -6.09 -2.65 -9.90
N GLY A 396 -5.65 -3.14 -11.06
CA GLY A 396 -4.29 -2.93 -11.55
C GLY A 396 -3.96 -1.44 -11.75
N LEU A 397 -4.87 -0.68 -12.37
CA LEU A 397 -4.73 0.76 -12.57
C LEU A 397 -4.63 1.49 -11.23
N SER A 398 -5.44 1.10 -10.24
CA SER A 398 -5.41 1.71 -8.91
C SER A 398 -4.07 1.49 -8.19
N PHE A 399 -3.45 0.30 -8.33
CA PHE A 399 -2.10 0.06 -7.80
C PHE A 399 -1.01 0.87 -8.50
N VAL A 400 -1.20 1.20 -9.78
CA VAL A 400 -0.26 2.04 -10.54
C VAL A 400 -0.44 3.52 -10.18
N LEU A 401 -1.66 3.98 -9.95
CA LEU A 401 -1.98 5.38 -9.63
C LEU A 401 -1.61 5.76 -8.20
N VAL A 402 -1.87 4.88 -7.23
CA VAL A 402 -1.68 5.19 -5.81
C VAL A 402 -0.21 5.06 -5.42
N PRO A 403 0.46 6.14 -4.95
CA PRO A 403 1.87 6.05 -4.58
C PRO A 403 2.09 5.06 -3.44
N ARG A 404 3.16 4.27 -3.54
CA ARG A 404 3.42 3.15 -2.62
C ARG A 404 3.61 3.58 -1.17
N GLN A 405 4.28 4.71 -0.97
CA GLN A 405 4.74 5.15 0.35
C GLN A 405 3.77 6.16 1.00
N VAL A 406 2.48 6.16 0.66
CA VAL A 406 1.48 6.97 1.40
C VAL A 406 1.15 6.35 2.77
N MET A 407 0.33 7.04 3.57
CA MET A 407 -0.18 6.48 4.81
C MET A 407 -1.11 5.29 4.53
N PRO A 408 -1.14 4.24 5.39
CA PRO A 408 -1.97 3.04 5.18
C PRO A 408 -3.43 3.31 4.82
N TRP A 409 -4.09 4.23 5.53
CA TRP A 409 -5.48 4.60 5.28
C TRP A 409 -5.66 5.40 3.99
N THR A 410 -4.77 6.33 3.70
CA THR A 410 -4.80 7.11 2.45
C THR A 410 -4.67 6.19 1.25
N GLY A 411 -3.73 5.25 1.29
CA GLY A 411 -3.54 4.29 0.20
C GLY A 411 -4.76 3.35 0.03
N LEU A 412 -5.32 2.86 1.14
CA LEU A 412 -6.50 1.99 1.10
C LEU A 412 -7.73 2.71 0.53
N LEU A 413 -7.99 3.94 0.96
CA LEU A 413 -9.13 4.74 0.48
C LEU A 413 -8.98 5.05 -1.01
N LEU A 414 -7.81 5.54 -1.44
CA LEU A 414 -7.55 5.81 -2.85
C LEU A 414 -7.65 4.55 -3.71
N MET A 415 -7.17 3.41 -3.21
CA MET A 415 -7.28 2.12 -3.90
C MET A 415 -8.74 1.77 -4.18
N TYR A 416 -9.61 1.83 -3.17
CA TYR A 416 -11.03 1.55 -3.34
C TYR A 416 -11.71 2.59 -4.23
N GLU A 417 -11.46 3.87 -3.99
CA GLU A 417 -12.05 4.97 -4.74
C GLU A 417 -11.78 4.84 -6.24
N TRP A 418 -10.51 4.67 -6.62
CA TRP A 418 -10.12 4.53 -8.02
C TRP A 418 -10.56 3.20 -8.61
N SER A 419 -10.50 2.09 -7.86
CA SER A 419 -10.95 0.79 -8.36
C SER A 419 -12.44 0.81 -8.67
N PHE A 420 -13.26 1.37 -7.78
CA PHE A 420 -14.71 1.47 -8.01
C PHE A 420 -15.04 2.47 -9.11
N LEU A 421 -14.38 3.63 -9.16
CA LEU A 421 -14.60 4.62 -10.20
C LEU A 421 -14.30 4.04 -11.59
N THR A 422 -13.12 3.45 -11.78
CA THR A 422 -12.72 2.92 -13.08
C THR A 422 -13.57 1.70 -13.47
N PHE A 423 -13.90 0.84 -12.50
CA PHE A 423 -14.77 -0.32 -12.76
C PHE A 423 -16.15 0.14 -13.21
N PHE A 424 -16.73 1.10 -12.49
CA PHE A 424 -18.03 1.65 -12.82
C PHE A 424 -18.01 2.29 -14.21
N LEU A 425 -16.99 3.07 -14.57
CA LEU A 425 -16.86 3.67 -15.89
C LEU A 425 -16.75 2.62 -17.00
N ILE A 426 -15.84 1.65 -16.87
CA ILE A 426 -15.62 0.60 -17.88
C ILE A 426 -16.88 -0.26 -18.05
N PHE A 427 -17.44 -0.77 -16.94
CA PHE A 427 -18.57 -1.68 -17.02
C PHE A 427 -19.87 -0.95 -17.39
N ARG A 428 -20.05 0.32 -17.01
CA ARG A 428 -21.18 1.13 -17.50
C ARG A 428 -21.09 1.41 -19.00
N CYS A 429 -19.90 1.68 -19.53
CA CYS A 429 -19.71 1.79 -20.98
C CYS A 429 -20.11 0.50 -21.70
N TYR A 430 -19.74 -0.65 -21.15
CA TYR A 430 -20.19 -1.95 -21.66
C TYR A 430 -21.72 -2.10 -21.59
N LEU A 431 -22.36 -1.82 -20.46
CA LEU A 431 -23.83 -1.92 -20.34
C LEU A 431 -24.55 -0.96 -21.29
N ASN A 432 -24.03 0.24 -21.52
CA ASN A 432 -24.56 1.18 -22.51
C ASN A 432 -24.44 0.62 -23.94
N PHE A 433 -23.32 -0.02 -24.27
CA PHE A 433 -23.15 -0.72 -25.55
C PHE A 433 -24.19 -1.86 -25.70
N ILE A 434 -24.41 -2.65 -24.65
CA ILE A 434 -25.44 -3.71 -24.66
C ILE A 434 -26.85 -3.15 -24.82
N HIS A 435 -27.16 -2.01 -24.19
CA HIS A 435 -28.43 -1.31 -24.37
C HIS A 435 -28.62 -0.85 -25.82
N GLN A 436 -27.60 -0.22 -26.42
CA GLN A 436 -27.63 0.16 -27.83
C GLN A 436 -27.78 -1.04 -28.77
N TRP A 437 -27.14 -2.17 -28.44
CA TRP A 437 -27.28 -3.41 -29.19
C TRP A 437 -28.71 -3.97 -29.12
N GLY A 438 -29.35 -3.90 -27.95
CA GLY A 438 -30.77 -4.23 -27.80
C GLY A 438 -31.67 -3.39 -28.71
N ASN A 439 -31.45 -2.07 -28.73
CA ASN A 439 -32.19 -1.14 -29.59
C ASN A 439 -31.96 -1.43 -31.09
N TRP A 440 -30.71 -1.66 -31.50
CA TRP A 440 -30.40 -2.01 -32.88
C TRP A 440 -31.07 -3.32 -33.32
N THR A 441 -31.07 -4.33 -32.44
CA THR A 441 -31.73 -5.61 -32.70
C THR A 441 -33.24 -5.41 -32.89
N ALA A 442 -33.89 -4.59 -32.06
CA ALA A 442 -35.31 -4.26 -32.20
C ALA A 442 -35.64 -3.60 -33.54
N ASN A 443 -34.78 -2.69 -34.02
CA ASN A 443 -34.96 -2.02 -35.31
C ASN A 443 -34.82 -2.99 -36.51
N GLN A 444 -33.92 -3.97 -36.43
CA GLN A 444 -33.78 -4.99 -37.47
C GLN A 444 -34.98 -5.94 -37.56
N THR A 445 -35.52 -6.39 -36.42
CA THR A 445 -36.75 -7.19 -36.43
C THR A 445 -37.93 -6.41 -37.03
N ASN A 446 -37.92 -5.09 -36.91
CA ASN A 446 -38.97 -4.22 -37.44
C ASN A 446 -38.89 -4.04 -38.97
N TYR A 447 -37.68 -3.93 -39.54
CA TYR A 447 -37.50 -3.94 -41.00
C TYR A 447 -38.05 -5.23 -41.64
N ASN A 448 -37.92 -6.37 -40.96
CA ASN A 448 -38.48 -7.65 -41.41
C ASN A 448 -39.99 -7.82 -41.10
N ARG A 449 -40.59 -6.94 -40.28
CA ARG A 449 -41.99 -7.01 -39.86
C ARG A 449 -42.89 -5.94 -40.50
N LEU A 450 -42.29 -4.99 -41.24
CA LEU A 450 -43.01 -3.99 -42.03
C LEU A 450 -43.82 -4.58 -43.21
N ASP A 451 -43.71 -5.88 -43.49
CA ASP A 451 -44.62 -6.61 -44.39
C ASP A 451 -45.84 -7.24 -43.69
N SER A 452 -45.98 -7.11 -42.36
CA SER A 452 -47.17 -7.63 -41.67
C SER A 452 -47.51 -6.82 -40.42
N ASP A 453 -48.49 -5.95 -40.64
CA ASP A 453 -49.51 -5.52 -39.70
C ASP A 453 -49.22 -4.25 -38.89
N SER A 454 -50.05 -3.24 -39.21
CA SER A 454 -50.09 -1.94 -38.58
C SER A 454 -51.04 -1.99 -37.38
N GLY A 455 -50.56 -1.49 -36.24
CA GLY A 455 -51.45 -1.00 -35.18
C GLY A 455 -51.36 -1.77 -33.88
N LYS A 456 -50.70 -1.15 -32.89
CA LYS A 456 -51.29 -0.93 -31.55
C LYS A 456 -50.41 -0.01 -30.70
N GLY A 457 -51.12 0.85 -29.97
CA GLY A 457 -50.65 2.08 -29.34
C GLY A 457 -49.57 1.91 -28.26
N SER A 458 -48.81 2.99 -28.13
CA SER A 458 -47.74 3.20 -27.15
C SER A 458 -48.31 3.34 -25.73
N GLN A 459 -47.99 2.39 -24.86
CA GLN A 459 -48.08 2.58 -23.41
C GLN A 459 -46.70 3.01 -22.90
N ARG A 460 -46.57 4.29 -22.55
CA ARG A 460 -45.35 4.84 -21.91
C ARG A 460 -45.15 4.17 -20.56
N SER A 461 -44.17 3.27 -20.46
CA SER A 461 -43.59 2.91 -19.16
C SER A 461 -42.70 4.06 -18.71
N ALA A 462 -43.14 4.75 -17.65
CA ALA A 462 -42.39 5.83 -17.06
C ALA A 462 -41.04 5.34 -16.54
N SER A 463 -40.02 6.17 -16.70
CA SER A 463 -38.69 6.06 -16.09
C SER A 463 -38.79 5.82 -14.58
N GLY A 464 -38.87 4.55 -14.18
CA GLY A 464 -38.75 4.11 -12.81
C GLY A 464 -37.27 3.95 -12.48
N CYS A 465 -36.85 4.48 -11.33
CA CYS A 465 -35.54 4.20 -10.77
C CYS A 465 -35.32 2.68 -10.78
N ASP A 466 -34.23 2.21 -11.38
CA ASP A 466 -33.97 0.79 -11.56
C ASP A 466 -33.45 0.15 -10.25
N VAL A 467 -34.37 -0.03 -9.29
CA VAL A 467 -34.08 -0.55 -7.94
C VAL A 467 -33.30 -1.87 -7.97
N VAL A 468 -33.55 -2.70 -8.98
CA VAL A 468 -32.89 -4.01 -9.12
C VAL A 468 -31.44 -3.85 -9.56
N ALA A 469 -31.15 -2.98 -10.54
CA ALA A 469 -29.77 -2.69 -10.91
C ALA A 469 -28.99 -2.10 -9.72
N TRP A 470 -29.61 -1.20 -8.96
CA TRP A 470 -29.03 -0.65 -7.73
C TRP A 470 -28.66 -1.73 -6.71
N PHE A 471 -29.53 -2.73 -6.52
CA PHE A 471 -29.24 -3.84 -5.61
C PHE A 471 -28.00 -4.64 -6.03
N TYR A 472 -27.85 -4.94 -7.33
CA TYR A 472 -26.67 -5.64 -7.85
C TYR A 472 -25.38 -4.83 -7.69
N TRP A 473 -25.42 -3.53 -8.03
CA TRP A 473 -24.28 -2.64 -7.84
C TRP A 473 -23.87 -2.52 -6.37
N LEU A 474 -24.84 -2.32 -5.48
CA LEU A 474 -24.59 -2.23 -4.05
C LEU A 474 -24.05 -3.56 -3.49
N GLY A 475 -24.64 -4.69 -3.89
CA GLY A 475 -24.19 -6.00 -3.47
C GLY A 475 -22.74 -6.28 -3.89
N MET A 476 -22.36 -5.95 -5.13
CA MET A 476 -20.98 -6.08 -5.60
C MET A 476 -20.03 -5.19 -4.78
N ALA A 477 -20.39 -3.93 -4.53
CA ALA A 477 -19.57 -3.01 -3.76
C ALA A 477 -19.40 -3.46 -2.30
N VAL A 478 -20.48 -3.87 -1.63
CA VAL A 478 -20.46 -4.36 -0.25
C VAL A 478 -19.59 -5.60 -0.15
N LEU A 479 -19.76 -6.60 -1.02
CA LEU A 479 -18.96 -7.81 -0.99
C LEU A 479 -17.48 -7.53 -1.31
N ALA A 480 -17.19 -6.60 -2.22
CA ALA A 480 -15.83 -6.20 -2.57
C ALA A 480 -15.08 -5.51 -1.40
N ILE A 481 -15.81 -4.88 -0.47
CA ILE A 481 -15.25 -4.29 0.74
C ILE A 481 -15.19 -5.33 1.87
N VAL A 482 -16.28 -6.06 2.09
CA VAL A 482 -16.40 -7.01 3.21
C VAL A 482 -15.45 -8.19 3.03
N ALA A 483 -15.33 -8.78 1.83
CA ALA A 483 -14.52 -9.98 1.64
C ALA A 483 -13.03 -9.77 2.01
N PRO A 484 -12.34 -8.70 1.57
CA PRO A 484 -10.96 -8.43 1.99
C PRO A 484 -10.84 -7.97 3.45
N SER A 485 -11.85 -7.28 3.99
CA SER A 485 -11.83 -6.72 5.35
C SER A 485 -12.27 -7.70 6.44
N LEU A 486 -12.96 -8.78 6.09
CA LEU A 486 -13.50 -9.76 7.03
C LEU A 486 -12.46 -10.30 8.02
N PRO A 487 -11.23 -10.68 7.61
CA PRO A 487 -10.23 -11.15 8.57
C PRO A 487 -9.84 -10.09 9.60
N CYS A 488 -9.80 -8.81 9.20
CA CYS A 488 -9.54 -7.69 10.12
C CYS A 488 -10.66 -7.53 11.13
N LEU A 489 -11.92 -7.58 10.65
CA LEU A 489 -13.11 -7.45 11.48
C LEU A 489 -13.21 -8.57 12.51
N LEU A 490 -12.74 -9.77 12.16
CA LEU A 490 -12.67 -10.93 13.05
C LEU A 490 -11.42 -10.96 13.95
N GLY A 491 -10.52 -9.97 13.85
CA GLY A 491 -9.30 -9.92 14.66
C GLY A 491 -8.26 -10.99 14.32
N ILE A 492 -8.32 -11.58 13.11
CA ILE A 492 -7.39 -12.64 12.70
C ILE A 492 -6.02 -12.04 12.39
N THR A 493 -5.02 -12.39 13.19
CA THR A 493 -3.63 -11.94 13.05
C THR A 493 -2.76 -12.88 12.22
N ALA A 494 -3.07 -14.17 12.22
CA ALA A 494 -2.32 -15.19 11.49
C ALA A 494 -2.42 -14.99 9.97
N LEU A 495 -1.29 -14.76 9.30
CA LEU A 495 -1.22 -14.42 7.87
C LEU A 495 -1.91 -15.45 6.98
N PHE A 496 -1.63 -16.75 7.15
CA PHE A 496 -2.21 -17.79 6.29
C PHE A 496 -3.71 -17.94 6.49
N THR A 497 -4.20 -17.85 7.73
CA THR A 497 -5.65 -17.84 8.02
C THR A 497 -6.31 -16.62 7.40
N ARG A 498 -5.65 -15.47 7.47
CA ARG A 498 -6.11 -14.21 6.86
C ARG A 498 -6.26 -14.36 5.34
N LEU A 499 -5.21 -14.84 4.67
CA LEU A 499 -5.21 -15.08 3.22
C LEU A 499 -6.28 -16.12 2.83
N GLY A 500 -6.42 -17.20 3.60
CA GLY A 500 -7.45 -18.22 3.37
C GLY A 500 -8.86 -17.64 3.43
N LEU A 501 -9.15 -16.80 4.43
CA LEU A 501 -10.44 -16.11 4.55
C LEU A 501 -10.67 -15.10 3.41
N MET A 502 -9.62 -14.36 2.99
CA MET A 502 -9.72 -13.45 1.84
C MET A 502 -10.02 -14.22 0.54
N ILE A 503 -9.39 -15.37 0.33
CA ILE A 503 -9.64 -16.25 -0.82
C ILE A 503 -11.08 -16.77 -0.77
N GLY A 504 -11.53 -17.26 0.39
CA GLY A 504 -12.90 -17.72 0.60
C GLY A 504 -13.95 -16.63 0.30
N GLY A 505 -13.74 -15.43 0.85
CA GLY A 505 -14.57 -14.26 0.54
C GLY A 505 -14.51 -13.85 -0.93
N GLY A 506 -13.34 -14.00 -1.56
CA GLY A 506 -13.13 -13.78 -3.00
C GLY A 506 -13.97 -14.72 -3.87
N PHE A 507 -14.12 -15.99 -3.49
CA PHE A 507 -15.02 -16.92 -4.19
C PHE A 507 -16.49 -16.50 -4.07
N VAL A 508 -16.93 -16.05 -2.89
CA VAL A 508 -18.31 -15.55 -2.69
C VAL A 508 -18.56 -14.30 -3.54
N LEU A 509 -17.59 -13.36 -3.55
CA LEU A 509 -17.65 -12.18 -4.40
C LEU A 509 -17.71 -12.57 -5.88
N ALA A 510 -16.85 -13.47 -6.34
CA ALA A 510 -16.82 -13.91 -7.74
C ALA A 510 -18.14 -14.57 -8.17
N ALA A 511 -18.75 -15.40 -7.33
CA ALA A 511 -20.05 -16.00 -7.60
C ALA A 511 -21.15 -14.93 -7.72
N PHE A 512 -21.19 -13.97 -6.79
CA PHE A 512 -22.16 -12.88 -6.85
C PHE A 512 -21.95 -11.96 -8.06
N VAL A 513 -20.70 -11.60 -8.38
CA VAL A 513 -20.34 -10.77 -9.54
C VAL A 513 -20.72 -11.46 -10.84
N THR A 514 -20.52 -12.77 -10.94
CA THR A 514 -20.95 -13.58 -12.10
C THR A 514 -22.45 -13.41 -12.32
N PHE A 515 -23.24 -13.70 -11.29
CA PHE A 515 -24.71 -13.57 -11.33
C PHE A 515 -25.16 -12.13 -11.63
N ALA A 516 -24.60 -11.14 -10.92
CA ALA A 516 -24.94 -9.73 -11.08
C ALA A 516 -24.63 -9.21 -12.49
N SER A 517 -23.47 -9.57 -13.05
CA SER A 517 -23.04 -9.11 -14.38
C SER A 517 -23.95 -9.64 -15.49
N GLU A 518 -24.36 -10.90 -15.42
CA GLU A 518 -25.30 -11.50 -16.36
C GLU A 518 -26.66 -10.78 -16.29
N HIS A 519 -27.23 -10.66 -15.10
CA HIS A 519 -28.53 -10.01 -14.91
C HIS A 519 -28.53 -8.55 -15.35
N LEU A 520 -27.45 -7.80 -15.08
CA LEU A 520 -27.32 -6.41 -15.50
C LEU A 520 -27.25 -6.28 -17.04
N ALA A 521 -26.52 -7.16 -17.72
CA ALA A 521 -26.41 -7.14 -19.18
C ALA A 521 -27.71 -7.55 -19.88
N VAL A 522 -28.36 -8.63 -19.42
CA VAL A 522 -29.67 -9.06 -19.95
C VAL A 522 -30.69 -7.94 -19.79
N ARG A 523 -30.73 -7.31 -18.62
CA ARG A 523 -31.63 -6.18 -18.36
C ARG A 523 -31.33 -4.96 -19.23
N ALA A 524 -30.04 -4.62 -19.41
CA ALA A 524 -29.63 -3.54 -20.29
C ALA A 524 -30.07 -3.79 -21.74
N PHE A 525 -29.91 -5.02 -22.23
CA PHE A 525 -30.33 -5.43 -23.57
C PHE A 525 -31.85 -5.33 -23.74
N LEU A 526 -32.61 -5.91 -22.80
CA LEU A 526 -34.08 -5.88 -22.84
C LEU A 526 -34.61 -4.45 -22.78
N LYS A 527 -34.05 -3.61 -21.90
CA LYS A 527 -34.43 -2.20 -21.82
C LYS A 527 -34.16 -1.46 -23.13
N GLY A 528 -33.00 -1.72 -23.76
CA GLY A 528 -32.69 -1.16 -25.07
C GLY A 528 -33.64 -1.62 -26.16
N TYR A 529 -34.07 -2.89 -26.11
CA TYR A 529 -35.05 -3.47 -27.03
C TYR A 529 -36.46 -2.88 -26.84
N GLU A 530 -36.84 -2.57 -25.60
CA GLU A 530 -38.14 -1.99 -25.22
C GLU A 530 -38.22 -0.47 -25.44
N ASP A 531 -37.11 0.25 -25.29
CA ASP A 531 -36.97 1.70 -25.52
C ASP A 531 -37.14 2.02 -27.03
N ARG A 532 -38.40 1.98 -27.51
CA ARG A 532 -38.78 2.28 -28.90
C ARG A 532 -38.25 3.66 -29.31
N PRO A 533 -37.53 3.81 -30.43
CA PRO A 533 -37.35 5.13 -31.02
C PRO A 533 -38.73 5.64 -31.47
N SER A 534 -39.15 6.79 -30.94
CA SER A 534 -40.22 7.55 -31.56
C SER A 534 -39.72 7.93 -32.95
N ALA A 535 -40.39 7.43 -33.99
CA ALA A 535 -40.27 8.03 -35.31
C ALA A 535 -40.53 9.53 -35.13
N LYS A 536 -39.50 10.35 -35.34
CA LYS A 536 -39.70 11.76 -35.63
C LYS A 536 -40.48 11.78 -36.94
N VAL A 537 -41.79 11.98 -36.83
CA VAL A 537 -42.64 12.41 -37.95
C VAL A 537 -42.39 13.89 -38.16
#